data_AF-G3B3J0-F1
#
_entry.id   AF-G3B3J0-F1
#
_cell.length_a   1.000
_cell.length_b   1.000
_cell.length_c   1.000
_cell.angle_alpha   90.00
_cell.angle_beta   90.00
_cell.angle_gamma   90.00
#
_symmetry.space_group_name_H-M   'P 1'
#
loop_
_entity.id
_entity.type
_entity.pdbx_description
1 polymer ?
#
loop_
_entity_poly.entity_id
_entity_poly.type
_entity_poly.pdbx_seq_one_letter_code
_entity_poly.pdbx_strand_id
1 'polypeptide(L)'
;MTTTVDPIAKKQKLEDVATLKVLLRSDKAKVPTKGSALAAGYDIYSSESGLVPGHGQAMIKTDLTVVVPVGCYGRVAPRSGLAAKHGISTGAGVIDADYRGEVKIILFNHSDKDFEIAEGDRIAQLVLEKILLTDVQEITAEQLDATDRGEGGFGSTGGFGAQ
;
A
#
# COMPACT_ATOMS: atom_id res chain seq x y z
N MET A 1 -24.45 31.66 -39.62
CA MET A 1 -24.59 30.24 -39.27
C MET A 1 -23.83 30.00 -37.97
N THR A 2 -24.52 30.16 -36.86
CA THR A 2 -24.00 29.96 -35.50
C THR A 2 -24.18 28.50 -35.13
N THR A 3 -23.10 27.73 -35.17
CA THR A 3 -23.08 26.37 -34.63
C THR A 3 -23.03 26.44 -33.10
N THR A 4 -24.15 26.06 -32.51
CA THR A 4 -24.34 25.82 -31.08
C THR A 4 -23.44 24.68 -30.63
N VAL A 5 -22.52 24.99 -29.71
CA VAL A 5 -21.76 24.00 -28.95
C VAL A 5 -22.73 23.29 -28.00
N ASP A 6 -22.85 21.97 -28.16
CA ASP A 6 -23.77 21.13 -27.39
C ASP A 6 -23.51 21.22 -25.87
N PRO A 7 -24.54 21.51 -25.04
CA PRO A 7 -24.40 21.57 -23.58
C PRO A 7 -24.09 20.20 -22.94
N ILE A 8 -24.20 19.12 -23.70
CA ILE A 8 -24.04 17.73 -23.24
C ILE A 8 -22.55 17.41 -22.96
N ALA A 9 -21.62 18.04 -23.68
CA ALA A 9 -20.18 17.87 -23.47
C ALA A 9 -19.67 18.44 -22.13
N LYS A 10 -20.47 19.28 -21.44
CA LYS A 10 -20.10 19.89 -20.15
C LYS A 10 -20.64 19.16 -18.92
N LYS A 11 -21.40 18.07 -19.07
CA LYS A 11 -21.91 17.27 -17.95
C LYS A 11 -21.19 15.93 -17.72
N GLN A 12 -20.12 15.68 -18.47
CA GLN A 12 -19.20 14.55 -18.26
C GLN A 12 -17.99 14.93 -17.40
N LYS A 13 -18.23 15.78 -16.40
CA LYS A 13 -17.24 16.25 -15.41
C LYS A 13 -17.89 16.30 -14.03
N LEU A 14 -18.43 15.17 -13.58
CA LEU A 14 -18.43 14.84 -12.16
C LEU A 14 -17.26 13.87 -11.98
N GLU A 15 -16.28 14.32 -11.21
CA GLU A 15 -15.15 13.60 -10.65
C GLU A 15 -15.37 12.07 -10.67
N ASP A 16 -14.56 11.36 -11.47
CA ASP A 16 -14.40 9.91 -11.32
C ASP A 16 -13.86 9.70 -9.90
N VAL A 17 -14.75 9.45 -8.93
CA VAL A 17 -14.36 9.17 -7.55
C VAL A 17 -13.48 7.93 -7.62
N ALA A 18 -12.18 8.10 -7.36
CA ALA A 18 -11.20 7.04 -7.40
C ALA A 18 -11.69 5.86 -6.54
N THR A 19 -12.23 4.83 -7.21
CA THR A 19 -12.90 3.71 -6.55
C THR A 19 -11.96 2.52 -6.56
N LEU A 20 -11.63 2.01 -5.37
CA LEU A 20 -10.94 0.73 -5.22
C LEU A 20 -11.91 -0.40 -5.60
N LYS A 21 -11.57 -1.18 -6.63
CA LYS A 21 -12.35 -2.35 -7.00
C LYS A 21 -11.67 -3.61 -6.47
N VAL A 22 -12.46 -4.59 -6.05
CA VAL A 22 -11.95 -5.85 -5.50
C VAL A 22 -12.67 -7.04 -6.12
N LEU A 23 -11.96 -8.14 -6.26
CA LEU A 23 -12.49 -9.45 -6.63
C LEU A 23 -12.12 -10.44 -5.53
N LEU A 24 -13.14 -11.09 -4.97
CA LEU A 24 -12.99 -12.22 -4.06
C LEU A 24 -12.80 -13.49 -4.89
N ARG A 25 -11.66 -14.17 -4.74
CA ARG A 25 -11.28 -15.35 -5.53
C ARG A 25 -11.78 -16.67 -4.92
N SER A 26 -12.25 -16.63 -3.68
CA SER A 26 -12.83 -17.76 -2.95
C SER A 26 -13.91 -17.27 -1.97
N ASP A 27 -14.61 -18.21 -1.37
CA ASP A 27 -15.56 -18.00 -0.26
C ASP A 27 -14.87 -17.59 1.07
N LYS A 28 -13.57 -17.80 1.18
CA LYS A 28 -12.75 -17.41 2.34
C LYS A 28 -12.26 -15.97 2.28
N ALA A 29 -12.18 -15.39 1.08
CA ALA A 29 -11.79 -14.02 0.88
C ALA A 29 -12.81 -13.06 1.53
N LYS A 30 -12.33 -11.95 2.11
CA LYS A 30 -13.19 -10.92 2.69
C LYS A 30 -12.95 -9.57 2.02
N VAL A 31 -14.03 -8.81 1.81
CA VAL A 31 -13.95 -7.43 1.34
C VAL A 31 -13.17 -6.60 2.36
N PRO A 32 -12.11 -5.87 1.95
CA PRO A 32 -11.36 -4.99 2.85
C PRO A 32 -12.27 -3.95 3.52
N THR A 33 -12.06 -3.67 4.80
CA THR A 33 -12.91 -2.73 5.55
C THR A 33 -12.09 -1.60 6.16
N LYS A 34 -12.73 -0.46 6.40
CA LYS A 34 -12.09 0.63 7.15
C LYS A 34 -12.40 0.50 8.64
N GLY A 35 -11.39 0.73 9.48
CA GLY A 35 -11.58 0.80 10.93
C GLY A 35 -12.34 2.05 11.40
N SER A 36 -12.37 3.12 10.60
CA SER A 36 -13.14 4.35 10.84
C SER A 36 -13.38 5.10 9.54
N ALA A 37 -14.26 6.11 9.54
CA ALA A 37 -14.61 6.87 8.34
C ALA A 37 -13.39 7.52 7.65
N LEU A 38 -12.42 7.97 8.45
CA LEU A 38 -11.20 8.64 8.00
C LEU A 38 -9.95 7.75 8.08
N ALA A 39 -10.12 6.44 8.29
CA ALA A 39 -9.00 5.51 8.27
C ALA A 39 -8.29 5.57 6.91
N ALA A 40 -6.95 5.68 6.97
CA ALA A 40 -6.10 5.75 5.80
C ALA A 40 -6.07 4.42 5.03
N GLY A 41 -6.07 3.29 5.75
CA GLY A 41 -6.00 1.96 5.18
C GLY A 41 -7.30 1.17 5.28
N TYR A 42 -7.45 0.21 4.38
CA TYR A 42 -8.45 -0.85 4.46
C TYR A 42 -7.81 -2.09 5.09
N ASP A 43 -8.34 -2.60 6.20
CA ASP A 43 -7.91 -3.85 6.82
C ASP A 43 -8.02 -4.99 5.79
N ILE A 44 -6.93 -5.76 5.64
CA ILE A 44 -6.81 -6.93 4.78
C ILE A 44 -6.85 -8.19 5.65
N TYR A 45 -7.61 -9.18 5.18
CA TYR A 45 -7.91 -10.40 5.91
C TYR A 45 -7.14 -11.60 5.35
N SER A 46 -6.71 -12.50 6.22
CA SER A 46 -6.18 -13.81 5.82
C SER A 46 -7.30 -14.69 5.26
N SER A 47 -7.05 -15.40 4.15
CA SER A 47 -7.94 -16.45 3.65
C SER A 47 -7.57 -17.85 4.14
N GLU A 48 -6.51 -17.98 4.94
CA GLU A 48 -6.04 -19.26 5.48
C GLU A 48 -5.54 -19.12 6.92
N SER A 49 -5.47 -20.23 7.64
CA SER A 49 -4.70 -20.28 8.88
C SER A 49 -3.21 -20.43 8.56
N GLY A 50 -2.34 -19.86 9.39
CA GLY A 50 -0.90 -19.88 9.17
C GLY A 50 -0.10 -19.60 10.43
N LEU A 51 1.23 -19.65 10.27
CA LEU A 51 2.20 -19.37 11.33
C LEU A 51 3.30 -18.49 10.76
N VAL A 52 3.65 -17.41 11.47
CA VAL A 52 4.86 -16.63 11.20
C VAL A 52 5.90 -16.99 12.28
N PRO A 53 6.94 -17.77 11.95
CA PRO A 53 7.93 -18.20 12.95
C PRO A 53 8.61 -16.99 13.62
N GLY A 54 9.00 -17.13 14.89
CA GLY A 54 9.84 -16.14 15.57
C GLY A 54 11.13 -15.88 14.78
N HIS A 55 11.52 -14.61 14.64
CA HIS A 55 12.61 -14.14 13.75
C HIS A 55 12.49 -14.60 12.29
N GLY A 56 11.30 -15.02 11.87
CA GLY A 56 11.02 -15.57 10.56
C GLY A 56 10.13 -14.67 9.72
N GLN A 57 9.67 -15.25 8.62
CA GLN A 57 8.70 -14.64 7.72
C GLN A 57 7.73 -15.70 7.19
N ALA A 58 6.55 -15.24 6.80
CA ALA A 58 5.58 -16.05 6.06
C ALA A 58 4.84 -15.19 5.04
N MET A 59 4.45 -15.84 3.94
CA MET A 59 3.58 -15.24 2.94
C MET A 59 2.18 -15.82 3.11
N ILE A 60 1.22 -14.95 3.44
CA ILE A 60 -0.13 -15.33 3.80
C ILE A 60 -1.08 -14.94 2.66
N LYS A 61 -1.91 -15.90 2.23
CA LYS A 61 -2.92 -15.66 1.20
C LYS A 61 -4.08 -14.82 1.71
N THR A 62 -4.69 -14.11 0.77
CA THR A 62 -5.90 -13.32 1.04
C THR A 62 -7.06 -13.71 0.14
N ASP A 63 -6.78 -14.48 -0.92
CA ASP A 63 -7.72 -14.78 -2.00
C ASP A 63 -8.38 -13.51 -2.57
N LEU A 64 -7.70 -12.36 -2.49
CA LEU A 64 -8.17 -11.05 -2.92
C LEU A 64 -7.40 -10.61 -4.16
N THR A 65 -8.09 -10.15 -5.19
CA THR A 65 -7.50 -9.30 -6.23
C THR A 65 -7.99 -7.87 -6.01
N VAL A 66 -7.08 -6.90 -6.11
CA VAL A 66 -7.41 -5.47 -6.02
C VAL A 66 -7.09 -4.77 -7.33
N VAL A 67 -7.94 -3.83 -7.73
CA VAL A 67 -7.68 -2.93 -8.85
C VAL A 67 -7.58 -1.53 -8.27
N VAL A 68 -6.34 -1.08 -8.11
CA VAL A 68 -6.01 0.24 -7.59
C VAL A 68 -6.31 1.30 -8.65
N PRO A 69 -6.88 2.47 -8.29
CA PRO A 69 -7.07 3.56 -9.23
C PRO A 69 -5.75 4.03 -9.85
N VAL A 70 -5.77 4.35 -11.15
CA VAL A 70 -4.60 4.93 -11.85
C VAL A 70 -4.18 6.23 -11.16
N GLY A 71 -2.86 6.43 -11.02
CA GLY A 71 -2.28 7.53 -10.25
C GLY A 71 -2.12 7.22 -8.75
N CYS A 72 -2.43 5.99 -8.34
CA CYS A 72 -2.09 5.45 -7.03
C CYS A 72 -1.37 4.11 -7.16
N TYR A 73 -0.68 3.69 -6.11
CA TYR A 73 -0.36 2.28 -5.86
C TYR A 73 -1.00 1.84 -4.55
N GLY A 74 -1.16 0.53 -4.37
CA GLY A 74 -1.62 -0.05 -3.12
C GLY A 74 -0.44 -0.36 -2.23
N ARG A 75 -0.25 0.38 -1.13
CA ARG A 75 0.75 0.05 -0.12
C ARG A 75 0.18 -0.92 0.90
N VAL A 76 0.80 -2.09 1.05
CA VAL A 76 0.58 -2.97 2.20
C VAL A 76 1.35 -2.39 3.39
N ALA A 77 0.61 -2.00 4.43
CA ALA A 77 1.14 -1.38 5.63
C ALA A 77 0.88 -2.27 6.86
N PRO A 78 1.76 -2.22 7.87
CA PRO A 78 1.56 -2.98 9.10
C PRO A 78 0.42 -2.40 9.92
N ARG A 79 -0.27 -3.26 10.68
CA ARG A 79 -1.26 -2.83 11.69
C ARG A 79 -0.53 -2.55 12.99
N SER A 80 -0.72 -1.36 13.56
CA SER A 80 0.01 -0.91 14.76
C SER A 80 -0.13 -1.86 15.96
N GLY A 81 -1.32 -2.45 16.14
CA GLY A 81 -1.55 -3.45 17.20
C GLY A 81 -0.73 -4.72 17.03
N LEU A 82 -0.53 -5.18 15.79
CA LEU A 82 0.29 -6.36 15.50
C LEU A 82 1.78 -6.06 15.66
N ALA A 83 2.21 -4.89 15.19
CA ALA A 83 3.60 -4.43 15.34
C ALA A 83 3.98 -4.27 16.82
N ALA A 84 3.19 -3.52 17.59
CA ALA A 84 3.53 -3.18 18.98
C ALA A 84 3.40 -4.35 19.96
N LYS A 85 2.45 -5.28 19.73
CA LYS A 85 2.16 -6.38 20.67
C LYS A 85 2.81 -7.71 20.31
N HIS A 86 3.08 -7.93 19.01
CA HIS A 86 3.54 -9.21 18.50
C HIS A 86 4.80 -9.10 17.64
N GLY A 87 5.37 -7.90 17.43
CA GLY A 87 6.55 -7.71 16.61
C GLY A 87 6.33 -7.96 15.12
N ILE A 88 5.06 -7.93 14.66
CA ILE A 88 4.71 -8.23 13.27
C ILE A 88 4.80 -6.99 12.40
N SER A 89 5.60 -7.09 11.33
CA SER A 89 5.75 -6.08 10.29
C SER A 89 5.34 -6.65 8.92
N THR A 90 5.16 -5.78 7.93
CA THR A 90 4.86 -6.17 6.55
C THR A 90 6.08 -5.94 5.65
N GLY A 91 6.38 -6.90 4.79
CA GLY A 91 7.43 -6.82 3.77
C GLY A 91 6.91 -6.45 2.38
N ALA A 92 7.83 -6.12 1.47
CA ALA A 92 7.58 -5.71 0.09
C ALA A 92 6.51 -4.59 -0.01
N GLY A 93 5.25 -4.96 -0.25
CA GLY A 93 4.11 -4.11 0.00
C GLY A 93 3.80 -3.06 -1.06
N VAL A 94 4.36 -3.18 -2.26
CA VAL A 94 3.98 -2.37 -3.43
C VAL A 94 3.05 -3.20 -4.32
N ILE A 95 1.78 -2.80 -4.41
CA ILE A 95 0.79 -3.38 -5.32
C ILE A 95 0.57 -2.39 -6.46
N ASP A 96 1.06 -2.73 -7.65
CA ASP A 96 0.94 -1.89 -8.84
C ASP A 96 -0.51 -1.78 -9.34
N ALA A 97 -0.83 -0.65 -9.96
CA ALA A 97 -2.18 -0.37 -10.46
C ALA A 97 -2.63 -1.32 -11.60
N ASP A 98 -1.69 -1.92 -12.30
CA ASP A 98 -1.91 -2.92 -13.35
C ASP A 98 -1.83 -4.38 -12.87
N TYR A 99 -1.53 -4.61 -11.57
CA TYR A 99 -1.54 -5.94 -11.00
C TYR A 99 -2.96 -6.54 -10.96
N ARG A 100 -3.12 -7.77 -11.44
CA ARG A 100 -4.41 -8.51 -11.46
C ARG A 100 -4.34 -9.89 -10.79
N GLY A 101 -3.20 -10.19 -10.17
CA GLY A 101 -3.01 -11.42 -9.42
C GLY A 101 -3.68 -11.38 -8.05
N GLU A 102 -3.43 -12.43 -7.28
CA GLU A 102 -3.83 -12.50 -5.88
C GLU A 102 -2.87 -11.65 -5.03
N VAL A 103 -3.42 -10.77 -4.20
CA VAL A 103 -2.66 -10.05 -3.18
C VAL A 103 -2.26 -11.05 -2.09
N LYS A 104 -0.96 -11.19 -1.84
CA LYS A 104 -0.43 -11.95 -0.71
C LYS A 104 0.31 -11.02 0.23
N ILE A 105 0.23 -11.30 1.52
CA ILE A 105 0.84 -10.47 2.56
C ILE A 105 2.09 -11.16 3.07
N ILE A 106 3.24 -10.52 2.87
CA ILE A 106 4.50 -10.97 3.46
C ILE A 106 4.57 -10.35 4.86
N LEU A 107 4.63 -11.19 5.87
CA LEU A 107 4.78 -10.79 7.27
C LEU A 107 6.17 -11.17 7.77
N PHE A 108 6.82 -10.23 8.45
CA PHE A 108 8.03 -10.47 9.23
C PHE A 108 7.68 -10.49 10.70
N ASN A 109 8.27 -11.42 11.45
CA ASN A 109 8.14 -11.49 12.89
C ASN A 109 9.47 -11.15 13.54
N HIS A 110 9.54 -10.00 14.20
CA HIS A 110 10.74 -9.54 14.89
C HIS A 110 10.79 -9.98 16.36
N SER A 111 9.88 -10.84 16.80
CA SER A 111 9.86 -11.40 18.16
C SER A 111 10.42 -12.82 18.19
N ASP A 112 10.75 -13.31 19.39
CA ASP A 112 11.19 -14.69 19.63
C ASP A 112 10.02 -15.71 19.62
N LYS A 113 8.77 -15.26 19.51
CA LYS A 113 7.58 -16.10 19.63
C LYS A 113 6.92 -16.26 18.29
N ASP A 114 6.55 -17.49 17.94
CA ASP A 114 5.73 -17.74 16.76
C ASP A 114 4.38 -17.01 16.86
N PHE A 115 3.92 -16.49 15.73
CA PHE A 115 2.66 -15.78 15.63
C PHE A 115 1.67 -16.59 14.79
N GLU A 116 0.63 -17.10 15.44
CA GLU A 116 -0.47 -17.81 14.80
C GLU A 116 -1.43 -16.84 14.11
N ILE A 117 -1.88 -17.21 12.92
CA ILE A 117 -2.87 -16.51 12.13
C ILE A 117 -4.05 -17.45 11.93
N ALA A 118 -5.25 -17.01 12.29
CA ALA A 118 -6.47 -17.70 11.93
C ALA A 118 -7.03 -17.19 10.60
N GLU A 119 -7.75 -18.06 9.89
CA GLU A 119 -8.56 -17.64 8.74
C GLU A 119 -9.49 -16.48 9.14
N GLY A 120 -9.48 -15.41 8.35
CA GLY A 120 -10.28 -14.22 8.59
C GLY A 120 -9.69 -13.22 9.59
N ASP A 121 -8.48 -13.44 10.11
CA ASP A 121 -7.76 -12.42 10.88
C ASP A 121 -7.33 -11.24 10.02
N ARG A 122 -7.31 -10.05 10.61
CA ARG A 122 -6.83 -8.83 9.96
C ARG A 122 -5.31 -8.73 10.11
N ILE A 123 -4.59 -9.01 9.04
CA ILE A 123 -3.13 -9.21 9.07
C ILE A 123 -2.32 -8.02 8.56
N ALA A 124 -2.93 -7.14 7.76
CA ALA A 124 -2.31 -5.93 7.24
C ALA A 124 -3.39 -4.88 6.94
N GLN A 125 -2.99 -3.71 6.44
CA GLN A 125 -3.91 -2.73 5.88
C GLN A 125 -3.39 -2.21 4.53
N LEU A 126 -4.30 -1.99 3.58
CA LEU A 126 -4.01 -1.45 2.26
C LEU A 126 -4.24 0.07 2.25
N VAL A 127 -3.18 0.85 2.05
CA VAL A 127 -3.25 2.30 1.88
C VAL A 127 -3.13 2.64 0.39
N LEU A 128 -4.02 3.49 -0.13
CA LEU A 128 -3.91 3.97 -1.50
C LEU A 128 -3.09 5.25 -1.50
N GLU A 129 -1.84 5.14 -1.96
CA GLU A 129 -0.92 6.27 -1.98
C GLU A 129 -0.84 6.85 -3.38
N LYS A 130 -1.06 8.16 -3.48
CA LYS A 130 -0.95 8.90 -4.73
C LYS A 130 0.51 8.92 -5.19
N ILE A 131 0.70 8.68 -6.48
CA ILE A 131 2.01 8.71 -7.14
C ILE A 131 1.95 9.57 -8.40
N LEU A 132 3.12 10.02 -8.83
CA LEU A 132 3.31 10.57 -10.16
C LEU A 132 3.84 9.47 -11.07
N LEU A 133 3.16 9.28 -12.20
CA LEU A 133 3.66 8.43 -13.29
C LEU A 133 4.42 9.36 -14.26
N THR A 134 5.74 9.19 -14.34
CA THR A 134 6.61 10.04 -15.15
C THR A 134 7.67 9.20 -15.84
N ASP A 135 8.16 9.70 -16.97
CA ASP A 135 9.33 9.15 -17.65
C ASP A 135 10.62 9.56 -16.91
N VAL A 136 11.65 8.73 -17.03
CA VAL A 136 12.99 9.01 -16.49
C VAL A 136 13.80 9.77 -17.54
N GLN A 137 14.41 10.88 -17.15
CA GLN A 137 15.34 11.65 -17.97
C GLN A 137 16.74 11.62 -17.35
N GLU A 138 17.73 11.16 -18.12
CA GLU A 138 19.15 11.26 -17.76
C GLU A 138 19.65 12.70 -17.96
N ILE A 139 20.46 13.21 -17.02
CA ILE A 139 21.04 14.56 -17.05
C ILE A 139 22.56 14.50 -16.80
N THR A 140 23.28 15.54 -17.20
CA THR A 140 24.72 15.67 -16.92
C THR A 140 24.98 16.34 -15.57
N ALA A 141 26.22 16.27 -15.08
CA ALA A 141 26.63 16.91 -13.83
C ALA A 141 26.45 18.43 -13.85
N GLU A 142 26.60 19.07 -15.01
CA GLU A 142 26.43 20.52 -15.19
C GLU A 142 24.97 20.98 -15.07
N GLN A 143 24.01 20.05 -15.19
CA GLN A 143 22.58 20.32 -15.07
C GLN A 143 22.07 20.16 -13.63
N LEU A 144 22.91 19.70 -12.70
CA LEU A 144 22.54 19.52 -11.30
C LEU A 144 22.47 20.88 -10.58
N ASP A 145 21.31 21.21 -10.03
CA ASP A 145 21.09 22.44 -9.28
C ASP A 145 21.57 22.34 -7.82
N ALA A 146 22.04 23.46 -7.27
CA ALA A 146 22.42 23.54 -5.86
C ALA A 146 21.19 23.74 -4.97
N THR A 147 21.15 23.02 -3.85
CA THR A 147 20.10 23.15 -2.83
C THR A 147 20.71 23.33 -1.44
N ASP A 148 19.95 23.87 -0.49
CA ASP A 148 20.40 24.07 0.89
C ASP A 148 20.85 22.77 1.57
N ARG A 149 20.28 21.62 1.16
CA ARG A 149 20.66 20.31 1.71
C ARG A 149 21.90 19.70 1.02
N GLY A 150 22.06 19.93 -0.28
CA GLY A 150 23.14 19.34 -1.08
C GLY A 150 23.27 17.83 -0.88
N GLU A 151 24.50 17.35 -0.65
CA GLU A 151 24.84 15.93 -0.41
C GLU A 151 24.60 15.46 1.05
N GLY A 152 24.00 16.30 1.91
CA GLY A 152 23.79 15.96 3.32
C GLY A 152 22.74 14.85 3.55
N GLY A 153 23.17 13.71 4.12
CA GLY A 153 22.32 12.58 4.48
C GLY A 153 22.70 11.90 5.81
N PHE A 154 22.00 10.83 6.19
CA PHE A 154 22.38 9.94 7.30
C PHE A 154 22.64 10.62 8.65
N GLY A 155 21.74 11.52 9.06
CA GLY A 155 21.90 12.25 10.33
C GLY A 155 22.74 13.53 10.22
N SER A 156 22.95 14.05 9.00
CA SER A 156 23.62 15.34 8.75
C SER A 156 23.02 16.54 9.50
N THR A 157 21.77 16.45 9.96
CA THR A 157 21.10 17.48 10.77
C THR A 157 21.25 17.26 12.28
N GLY A 158 22.00 16.25 12.71
CA GLY A 158 22.16 15.88 14.12
C GLY A 158 20.90 15.25 14.75
N GLY A 159 20.87 15.19 16.08
CA GLY A 159 19.73 14.69 16.87
C GLY A 159 19.97 13.34 17.56
N PHE A 160 20.97 12.58 17.12
CA PHE A 160 21.45 11.39 17.79
C PHE A 160 22.98 11.41 17.71
N GLY A 161 23.67 11.38 18.86
CA GLY A 161 25.12 11.24 18.86
C GLY A 161 25.48 9.88 18.25
N ALA A 162 26.37 9.86 17.26
CA ALA A 162 27.02 8.62 16.86
C ALA A 162 27.70 8.06 18.12
N GLN A 163 27.28 6.87 18.57
CA GLN A 163 28.08 6.08 19.50
C GLN A 163 29.19 5.38 18.72
#